data_AF-A0A943BNL5-F1
#
_entry.id   AF-A0A943BNL5-F1
#
_cell.length_a   1.000
_cell.length_b   1.000
_cell.length_c   1.000
_cell.angle_alpha   90.00
_cell.angle_beta   90.00
_cell.angle_gamma   90.00
#
_symmetry.space_group_name_H-M   'P 1'
#
loop_
_entity.id
_entity.type
_entity.pdbx_description
1 polymer ?
#
loop_
_entity_poly.entity_id
_entity_poly.type
_entity_poly.pdbx_seq_one_letter_code
_entity_poly.pdbx_strand_id
1 'polypeptide(L)' 'MSWIPQEKMDKISVYMDNTKRKQVHRELAPCAPEDFLRRYVILDPEFAILLRDEFSIEF' A
#
# COMPACT_ATOMS: atom_id res chain seq x y z
N MET A 1 -13.11 3.74 10.04
CA MET A 1 -12.36 2.62 10.64
C MET A 1 -11.57 2.00 9.51
N SER A 2 -10.25 1.92 9.63
CA SER A 2 -9.43 1.29 8.60
C SER A 2 -9.77 -0.20 8.54
N TRP A 3 -10.08 -0.74 7.36
CA TRP A 3 -10.23 -2.19 7.14
C TRP A 3 -8.89 -2.88 6.88
N ILE A 4 -7.80 -2.10 6.84
CA ILE A 4 -6.43 -2.60 6.83
C ILE A 4 -5.78 -2.27 8.18
N PRO A 5 -5.67 -3.25 9.10
CA PRO A 5 -4.96 -3.07 10.35
C PRO A 5 -3.49 -2.69 10.11
N GLN A 6 -2.90 -1.94 11.05
CA GLN A 6 -1.50 -1.53 10.95
C GLN A 6 -0.56 -2.74 10.78
N GLU A 7 -0.81 -3.85 11.48
CA GLU A 7 -0.04 -5.09 11.34
C GLU A 7 -0.04 -5.66 9.91
N LYS A 8 -1.15 -5.49 9.18
CA LYS A 8 -1.27 -5.95 7.79
C LYS A 8 -0.52 -5.00 6.87
N MET A 9 -0.63 -3.70 7.11
CA MET A 9 0.10 -2.67 6.39
C MET A 9 1.63 -2.83 6.56
N ASP A 10 2.10 -3.13 7.77
CA ASP A 10 3.51 -3.34 8.05
C ASP A 10 4.08 -4.52 7.23
N LYS A 11 3.33 -5.63 7.14
CA LYS A 11 3.67 -6.79 6.29
C LYS A 11 3.70 -6.43 4.81
N ILE A 12 2.68 -5.72 4.31
CA ILE A 12 2.62 -5.27 2.91
C ILE A 12 3.83 -4.38 2.58
N SER A 13 4.23 -3.52 3.52
CA SER A 13 5.32 -2.56 3.31
C SER A 13 6.69 -3.20 3.06
N VAL A 14 6.88 -4.47 3.41
CA VAL A 14 8.09 -5.26 3.15
C VAL A 14 8.26 -5.55 1.65
N TYR A 15 7.16 -5.65 0.91
CA TYR A 15 7.18 -5.95 -0.53
C TYR A 15 7.27 -4.70 -1.40
N MET A 16 7.17 -3.51 -0.81
CA MET A 16 7.18 -2.25 -1.55
C MET A 16 8.57 -1.81 -1.98
N ASP A 17 8.65 -1.21 -3.16
CA ASP A 17 9.81 -0.43 -3.56
C ASP A 17 9.97 0.78 -2.63
N ASN A 18 11.17 0.94 -2.07
CA ASN A 18 11.46 1.97 -1.09
C ASN A 18 11.34 3.39 -1.65
N THR A 19 11.63 3.59 -2.94
CA THR A 19 11.55 4.90 -3.60
C THR A 19 10.09 5.31 -3.75
N LYS A 20 9.26 4.41 -4.33
CA LYS A 20 7.82 4.63 -4.48
C LYS A 20 7.14 4.82 -3.12
N ARG A 21 7.47 3.97 -2.13
CA ARG A 21 6.91 4.06 -0.76
C ARG A 21 7.20 5.42 -0.12
N LYS A 22 8.43 5.91 -0.22
CA LYS A 22 8.81 7.24 0.30
C LYS A 22 8.10 8.37 -0.44
N GLN A 23 7.87 8.24 -1.74
CA GLN A 23 7.10 9.21 -2.51
C GLN A 23 5.66 9.30 -2.00
N VAL A 24 4.94 8.17 -1.92
CA VAL A 24 3.56 8.14 -1.40
C VAL A 24 3.49 8.70 0.02
N HIS A 25 4.45 8.34 0.88
CA HIS A 25 4.51 8.84 2.24
C HIS A 25 4.66 10.36 2.30
N ARG A 26 5.49 10.97 1.43
CA ARG A 26 5.62 12.43 1.35
C ARG A 26 4.37 13.12 0.82
N GLU A 27 3.66 12.46 -0.10
CA GLU A 27 2.45 13.01 -0.73
C GLU A 27 1.23 13.00 0.21
N LEU A 28 1.09 11.95 1.02
CA LEU A 28 -0.17 11.66 1.72
C LEU A 28 -0.06 11.62 3.25
N ALA A 29 1.14 11.55 3.86
CA ALA A 29 1.21 11.40 5.31
C ALA A 29 0.75 12.67 6.06
N PRO A 30 -0.07 12.55 7.12
CA PRO A 30 -0.68 11.31 7.62
C PRO A 30 -1.92 10.90 6.79
N CYS A 31 -2.03 9.61 6.43
CA CYS A 31 -3.18 9.05 5.71
C CYS A 31 -3.58 7.68 6.26
N ALA A 32 -4.76 7.20 5.87
CA ALA A 32 -5.17 5.83 6.13
C ALA A 32 -4.37 4.84 5.25
N PRO A 33 -4.16 3.59 5.69
CA PRO A 33 -3.47 2.57 4.89
C PRO A 33 -4.10 2.33 3.52
N GLU A 34 -5.42 2.43 3.41
CA GLU A 34 -6.15 2.27 2.15
C GLU A 34 -5.79 3.35 1.13
N ASP A 35 -5.79 4.61 1.57
CA ASP A 35 -5.43 5.75 0.72
C ASP A 35 -3.96 5.64 0.28
N PHE A 36 -3.09 5.19 1.18
CA PHE A 36 -1.70 4.91 0.88
C PHE A 36 -1.56 3.85 -0.21
N LEU A 37 -2.21 2.68 -0.03
CA LEU A 37 -2.10 1.57 -0.96
C LEU A 37 -2.72 1.88 -2.31
N ARG A 38 -3.86 2.57 -2.33
CA ARG A 38 -4.50 3.00 -3.58
C ARG A 38 -3.58 3.92 -4.37
N ARG A 39 -2.92 4.88 -3.71
CA ARG A 39 -1.93 5.74 -4.37
C ARG A 39 -0.69 4.98 -4.81
N TYR A 40 -0.23 4.04 -4.00
CA TYR A 40 0.91 3.18 -4.34
C TYR A 40 0.62 2.34 -5.59
N VAL A 41 -0.56 1.72 -5.69
CA VAL A 41 -0.99 0.93 -6.86
C VAL A 41 -1.10 1.80 -8.12
N ILE A 42 -1.51 3.07 -8.01
CA ILE A 42 -1.48 3.99 -9.16
C ILE A 42 -0.05 4.22 -9.66
N LEU A 43 0.93 4.29 -8.76
CA LEU A 43 2.36 4.43 -9.12
C LEU A 43 2.98 3.10 -9.57
N ASP A 44 2.44 1.97 -9.12
CA ASP A 44 2.94 0.63 -9.37
C ASP A 44 1.80 -0.37 -9.59
N PRO A 45 1.18 -0.40 -10.79
CA PRO A 45 0.00 -1.21 -11.05
C PRO A 45 0.23 -2.71 -10.86
N GLU A 46 1.46 -3.20 -11.10
CA GLU A 46 1.83 -4.60 -10.89
C GLU A 46 1.75 -4.99 -9.41
N PHE A 47 1.87 -4.04 -8.49
CA PHE A 47 1.72 -4.29 -7.06
C PHE A 47 0.29 -4.74 -6.70
N ALA A 48 -0.72 -4.39 -7.49
CA ALA A 48 -2.09 -4.88 -7.30
C ALA A 48 -2.18 -6.41 -7.42
N ILE A 49 -1.34 -7.03 -8.26
CA ILE A 49 -1.28 -8.49 -8.41
C ILE A 49 -0.82 -9.12 -7.09
N LEU A 50 0.26 -8.59 -6.51
CA LEU A 50 0.78 -9.05 -5.23
C LEU A 50 -0.23 -8.86 -4.09
N LEU A 51 -0.93 -7.72 -4.06
CA LEU A 51 -1.96 -7.45 -3.06
C LEU A 51 -3.13 -8.44 -3.15
N ARG A 52 -3.56 -8.79 -4.36
CA ARG A 52 -4.61 -9.79 -4.58
C ARG A 52 -4.13 -11.18 -4.18
N ASP A 53 -2.97 -11.60 -4.67
CA ASP A 53 -2.51 -12.98 -4.58
C ASP A 53 -2.00 -13.32 -3.16
N GLU A 54 -1.31 -12.41 -2.46
CA GLU A 54 -0.73 -12.65 -1.14
C GLU A 54 -1.61 -12.16 0.02
N PHE A 55 -2.43 -11.12 -0.19
CA PHE A 55 -3.17 -10.46 0.89
C PHE A 55 -4.69 -10.47 0.71
N SER A 56 -5.20 -11.00 -0.41
CA SER A 56 -6.61 -10.96 -0.80
C SER A 56 -7.19 -9.55 -0.75
N ILE A 57 -6.42 -8.56 -1.24
CA ILE A 57 -6.84 -7.17 -1.34
C ILE A 57 -6.96 -6.77 -2.82
N GLU A 58 -8.08 -6.15 -3.18
CA GLU A 58 -8.34 -5.64 -4.54
C GLU A 58 -8.40 -4.10 -4.53
N PHE A 59 -7.81 -3.47 -5.55
CA PHE A 59 -7.73 -2.01 -5.73
C PHE A 59 -8.06 -1.59 -7.16
#